data_AF-A0A9W8C801-F1
#
_entry.id   AF-A0A9W8C801-F1
#
_cell.length_a   1.000
_cell.length_b   1.000
_cell.length_c   1.000
_cell.angle_alpha   90.00
_cell.angle_beta   90.00
_cell.angle_gamma   90.00
#
_symmetry.space_group_name_H-M   'P 1'
#
loop_
_entity.id
_entity.type
_entity.pdbx_description
1 polymer ?
#
loop_
_entity_poly.entity_id
_entity_poly.type
_entity_poly.pdbx_seq_one_letter_code
_entity_poly.pdbx_strand_id
1 'polypeptide(L)'
;MPTEAENVCCQEIEKVMTRILQAPTSLQCMTEHPGLESNCLSVYTLQNINNIYRADYGPLRRRMEHVRVVIPACVVKRIRQEFPDAGGNYVGFRQPLD
;
A
#
# COMPACT_ATOMS: atom_id res chain seq x y z
N MET A 1 -9.05 -2.63 10.82
CA MET A 1 -9.11 -1.39 10.04
C MET A 1 -10.29 -0.61 10.59
N PRO A 2 -10.13 0.68 10.93
CA PRO A 2 -11.14 1.41 11.70
C PRO A 2 -12.42 1.75 10.93
N THR A 3 -12.42 1.74 9.59
CA THR A 3 -13.61 2.00 8.78
C THR A 3 -13.91 0.88 7.78
N GLU A 4 -15.18 0.71 7.40
CA GLU A 4 -15.62 -0.28 6.40
C GLU A 4 -14.98 -0.05 5.03
N ALA A 5 -14.80 1.23 4.65
CA ALA A 5 -14.15 1.61 3.40
C ALA A 5 -12.68 1.12 3.28
N GLU A 6 -12.04 0.82 4.41
CA GLU A 6 -10.68 0.29 4.46
C GLU A 6 -10.60 -1.22 4.71
N ASN A 7 -11.74 -1.89 4.91
CA ASN A 7 -11.80 -3.32 5.19
C ASN A 7 -12.06 -4.16 3.93
N VAL A 8 -11.38 -3.82 2.83
CA VAL A 8 -11.51 -4.50 1.53
C VAL A 8 -10.48 -5.62 1.41
N CYS A 9 -10.90 -6.84 1.04
CA CYS A 9 -9.98 -7.94 0.79
C CYS A 9 -9.18 -7.73 -0.50
N CYS A 10 -7.95 -8.27 -0.56
CA CYS A 10 -7.17 -8.30 -1.80
C CYS A 10 -7.86 -9.06 -2.94
N GLN A 11 -8.80 -9.96 -2.61
CA GLN A 11 -9.56 -10.74 -3.57
C GLN A 11 -10.79 -10.00 -4.13
N GLU A 12 -11.23 -8.93 -3.45
CA GLU A 12 -12.36 -8.10 -3.88
C GLU A 12 -11.93 -6.99 -4.86
N ILE A 13 -10.64 -6.71 -4.95
CA ILE A 13 -10.10 -5.69 -5.86
C ILE A 13 -9.60 -6.38 -7.13
N GLU A 14 -10.31 -6.20 -8.24
CA GLU A 14 -10.02 -6.86 -9.53
C GLU A 14 -8.55 -6.69 -9.95
N LYS A 15 -8.02 -5.47 -9.91
CA LYS A 15 -6.62 -5.17 -10.25
C LYS A 15 -5.61 -5.92 -9.39
N VAL A 16 -5.94 -6.17 -8.11
CA VAL A 16 -5.09 -6.90 -7.17
C VAL A 16 -5.18 -8.40 -7.46
N MET A 17 -6.38 -8.92 -7.75
CA MET A 17 -6.56 -10.29 -8.19
C MET A 17 -5.81 -10.61 -9.48
N THR A 18 -5.84 -9.72 -10.47
CA THR A 18 -5.05 -9.89 -11.69
C THR A 18 -3.56 -10.09 -11.39
N ARG A 19 -3.02 -9.33 -10.43
CA ARG A 19 -1.61 -9.45 -10.03
C ARG A 19 -1.32 -10.75 -9.27
N ILE A 20 -2.24 -11.19 -8.42
CA ILE A 20 -2.14 -12.50 -7.74
C ILE A 20 -2.08 -13.64 -8.77
N LEU A 21 -2.94 -13.59 -9.79
CA LEU A 21 -3.02 -14.63 -10.84
C LEU A 21 -1.82 -14.63 -11.79
N GLN A 22 -1.12 -13.50 -11.92
CA GLN A 22 0.10 -13.37 -12.74
C GLN A 22 1.36 -13.92 -12.05
N ALA A 23 1.28 -14.27 -10.76
CA ALA A 23 2.41 -14.80 -10.03
C ALA A 23 2.80 -16.19 -10.58
N PRO A 24 4.11 -16.54 -10.59
CA PRO A 24 4.58 -17.84 -11.05
C PRO A 24 4.09 -19.01 -10.16
N THR A 25 3.72 -18.71 -8.92
CA THR A 25 3.15 -19.64 -7.96
C THR A 25 1.69 -19.28 -7.67
N SER A 26 0.87 -20.28 -7.34
CA SER A 26 -0.49 -20.03 -6.86
C SER A 26 -0.42 -19.39 -5.48
N LEU A 27 -0.87 -18.14 -5.37
CA LEU A 27 -0.92 -17.39 -4.12
C LEU A 27 -2.36 -17.30 -3.61
N GLN A 28 -2.55 -17.41 -2.30
CA GLN A 28 -3.86 -17.25 -1.68
C GLN A 28 -4.14 -15.79 -1.30
N CYS A 29 -3.08 -15.01 -1.08
CA CYS A 29 -3.18 -13.62 -0.66
C CYS A 29 -2.12 -12.74 -1.33
N MET A 30 -2.45 -11.46 -1.56
CA MET A 30 -1.47 -10.46 -2.04
C MET A 30 -0.27 -10.32 -1.10
N THR A 31 -0.41 -10.67 0.19
CA THR A 31 0.72 -10.64 1.14
C THR A 31 1.81 -11.65 0.85
N GLU A 32 1.51 -12.70 0.10
CA GLU A 32 2.46 -13.75 -0.31
C GLU A 32 3.19 -13.39 -1.62
N HIS A 33 2.74 -12.33 -2.31
CA HIS A 33 3.33 -11.95 -3.58
C HIS A 33 4.78 -11.45 -3.37
N PRO A 34 5.78 -12.00 -4.08
CA PRO A 34 7.20 -11.65 -3.86
C PRO A 34 7.51 -10.17 -4.14
N GLY A 35 6.70 -9.54 -4.98
CA GLY A 35 6.77 -8.10 -5.23
C GLY A 35 6.44 -7.26 -4.00
N LEU A 36 5.64 -7.75 -3.04
CA LEU A 36 5.28 -6.97 -1.86
C LEU A 36 6.50 -6.71 -0.96
N GLU A 37 7.29 -7.76 -0.70
CA GLU A 37 8.48 -7.65 0.14
C GLU A 37 9.50 -6.69 -0.46
N SER A 38 9.86 -6.92 -1.72
CA SER A 38 10.88 -6.16 -2.43
C SER A 38 10.51 -4.68 -2.67
N ASN A 39 9.25 -4.39 -2.99
CA ASN A 39 8.83 -3.04 -3.38
C ASN A 39 8.19 -2.24 -2.24
N CYS A 40 7.50 -2.88 -1.30
CA CYS A 40 6.69 -2.20 -0.30
C CYS A 40 7.17 -2.39 1.14
N LEU A 41 8.00 -3.41 1.43
CA LEU A 41 8.51 -3.69 2.77
C LEU A 41 10.03 -3.47 2.91
N SER A 42 10.76 -3.32 1.81
CA SER A 42 12.18 -2.97 1.84
C SER A 42 12.39 -1.48 2.13
N VAL A 43 12.97 -1.15 3.29
CA VAL A 43 13.30 0.24 3.66
C VAL A 43 14.18 0.93 2.62
N TYR A 44 15.19 0.23 2.10
CA TYR A 44 16.10 0.77 1.09
C TYR A 44 15.37 1.09 -0.22
N THR A 45 14.46 0.21 -0.65
CA THR A 45 13.63 0.44 -1.84
C THR A 45 12.74 1.65 -1.64
N LEU A 46 12.06 1.75 -0.48
CA LEU A 46 11.18 2.87 -0.16
C LEU A 46 11.94 4.21 -0.08
N GLN A 47 13.12 4.22 0.54
CA GLN A 47 13.99 5.40 0.60
C GLN A 47 14.43 5.83 -0.81
N ASN A 48 14.83 4.89 -1.66
CA ASN A 48 15.23 5.18 -3.03
C ASN A 48 14.06 5.76 -3.84
N ILE A 49 12.89 5.14 -3.79
CA ILE A 49 11.66 5.63 -4.45
C ILE A 49 11.33 7.05 -3.99
N ASN A 50 11.39 7.31 -2.67
CA ASN A 50 11.14 8.64 -2.13
C ASN A 50 12.19 9.67 -2.58
N ASN A 51 13.47 9.29 -2.65
CA ASN A 51 14.53 10.17 -3.12
C ASN A 51 14.35 10.56 -4.59
N ILE A 52 14.05 9.57 -5.45
CA ILE A 52 13.75 9.79 -6.88
C ILE A 52 12.53 10.70 -7.02
N TYR A 53 11.43 10.36 -6.33
CA TYR A 53 10.21 11.18 -6.37
C TYR A 53 10.48 12.64 -5.96
N ARG A 54 11.29 12.84 -4.91
CA ARG A 54 11.64 14.19 -4.43
C ARG A 54 12.52 14.96 -5.41
N ALA A 55 13.38 14.28 -6.15
CA ALA A 55 14.19 14.90 -7.19
C ALA A 55 13.31 15.38 -8.36
N ASP A 56 12.36 14.54 -8.78
CA ASP A 56 11.51 14.82 -9.95
C ASP A 56 10.37 15.81 -9.66
N TYR A 57 9.73 15.70 -8.49
CA TYR A 57 8.50 16.41 -8.17
C TYR A 57 8.60 17.36 -6.98
N GLY A 58 9.76 17.40 -6.31
CA GLY A 58 9.94 18.14 -5.05
C GLY A 58 9.31 17.41 -3.85
N PRO A 59 9.15 18.08 -2.69
CA PRO A 59 8.61 17.45 -1.49
C PRO A 59 7.20 16.90 -1.75
N LEU A 60 6.89 15.73 -1.18
CA LEU A 60 5.56 15.11 -1.17
C LEU A 60 4.51 16.12 -0.66
N ARG A 61 3.93 16.90 -1.56
CA ARG A 61 2.73 17.70 -1.26
C ARG A 61 1.51 16.80 -1.38
N ARG A 62 0.39 17.20 -0.75
CA ARG A 62 -0.93 16.52 -0.84
C ARG A 62 -1.53 16.46 -2.27
N ARG A 63 -0.71 16.50 -3.33
CA ARG A 63 -1.09 16.50 -4.75
C ARG A 63 -1.56 15.14 -5.29
N MET A 64 -1.67 14.09 -4.47
CA MET A 64 -2.46 12.89 -4.81
C MET A 64 -3.96 13.14 -4.53
N GLU A 65 -4.48 14.28 -4.98
CA GLU A 65 -5.91 14.59 -4.96
C GLU A 65 -6.66 13.66 -5.93
N HIS A 66 -6.06 13.38 -7.09
CA HIS A 66 -6.79 12.79 -8.22
C HIS A 66 -6.69 11.26 -8.37
N VAL A 67 -5.87 10.56 -7.57
CA VAL A 67 -5.77 9.09 -7.62
C VAL A 67 -5.57 8.53 -6.21
N ARG A 68 -6.63 8.55 -5.39
CA ARG A 68 -6.64 7.78 -4.14
C ARG A 68 -7.31 6.44 -4.41
N VAL A 69 -6.54 5.35 -4.28
CA VAL A 69 -7.06 3.98 -4.39
C VAL A 69 -7.06 3.33 -3.01
N VAL A 70 -8.07 2.49 -2.76
CA VAL A 70 -8.12 1.68 -1.54
C VAL A 70 -7.04 0.60 -1.61
N ILE A 71 -6.22 0.53 -0.56
CA ILE A 71 -5.24 -0.56 -0.37
C ILE A 71 -5.94 -1.69 0.38
N PRO A 72 -5.79 -2.97 -0.04
CA PRO A 72 -6.37 -4.10 0.68
C PRO A 72 -6.01 -4.14 2.16
N ALA A 73 -6.97 -4.55 3.00
CA ALA A 73 -6.80 -4.63 4.45
C ALA A 73 -5.65 -5.56 4.87
N CYS A 74 -5.45 -6.69 4.17
CA CYS A 74 -4.35 -7.61 4.43
C CYS A 74 -2.98 -6.96 4.19
N VAL A 75 -2.84 -6.17 3.12
CA VAL A 75 -1.61 -5.45 2.79
C VAL A 75 -1.36 -4.35 3.81
N VAL A 76 -2.37 -3.56 4.18
CA VAL A 76 -2.21 -2.52 5.21
C VAL A 76 -1.77 -3.14 6.54
N LYS A 77 -2.39 -4.24 6.98
CA LYS A 77 -1.99 -4.95 8.19
C LYS A 77 -0.52 -5.39 8.13
N ARG A 78 -0.09 -5.96 6.99
CA ARG A 78 1.30 -6.40 6.80
C ARG A 78 2.29 -5.22 6.86
N ILE A 79 1.98 -4.10 6.20
CA ILE A 79 2.81 -2.89 6.24
C ILE A 79 2.93 -2.35 7.68
N ARG A 80 1.82 -2.31 8.44
CA ARG A 80 1.84 -1.84 9.84
C ARG A 80 2.62 -2.75 10.77
N GLN A 81 2.67 -4.05 10.49
CA GLN A 81 3.52 -4.99 11.23
C GLN A 81 5.00 -4.75 10.95
N GLU A 82 5.36 -4.47 9.70
CA GLU A 82 6.74 -4.19 9.30
C GLU A 82 7.22 -2.82 9.80
N PHE A 83 6.33 -1.83 9.77
CA PHE A 83 6.58 -0.45 10.18
C PHE A 83 5.59 -0.02 11.27
N PRO A 84 5.78 -0.48 12.51
CA PRO A 84 4.92 -0.12 13.62
C PRO A 84 5.07 1.37 13.98
N ASP A 85 3.96 2.06 14.21
CA ASP A 85 3.97 3.38 14.86
C ASP A 85 3.92 3.18 16.37
N ALA A 86 4.93 3.68 17.10
CA ALA A 86 5.04 3.48 18.54
C ALA A 86 3.86 4.08 19.34
N GLY A 87 3.19 5.11 18.80
CA GLY A 87 2.00 5.71 19.39
C GLY A 87 0.69 5.12 18.88
N GLY A 88 0.72 4.13 17.97
CA GLY A 88 -0.47 3.56 17.35
C GLY A 88 -1.24 4.54 16.45
N ASN A 89 -0.61 5.64 16.03
CA ASN A 89 -1.24 6.74 15.30
C ASN A 89 -1.44 6.40 13.81
N TYR A 90 -2.29 5.42 13.53
CA TYR A 90 -2.70 5.13 12.17
C TYR A 90 -3.92 5.96 11.78
N VAL A 91 -3.73 6.87 10.84
CA VAL A 91 -4.83 7.57 10.20
C VAL A 91 -5.35 6.72 9.05
N GLY A 92 -6.68 6.58 8.95
CA GLY A 92 -7.28 5.82 7.87
C GLY A 92 -7.21 6.54 6.52
N PHE A 93 -7.79 5.92 5.49
CA PHE A 93 -7.97 6.47 4.16
C PHE A 93 -8.72 7.79 4.24
N ARG A 94 -8.01 8.87 3.94
CA ARG A 94 -8.63 10.20 3.78
C ARG A 94 -9.10 10.29 2.34
N GLN A 95 -10.28 10.83 2.11
CA GLN A 95 -10.70 11.22 0.76
C GLN A 95 -9.96 12.51 0.35
N PRO A 96 -9.86 12.80 -0.96
CA PRO A 96 -9.47 14.14 -1.43
C PRO A 96 -10.36 15.20 -0.78
N LEU A 97 -9.83 16.41 -0.56
CA LEU A 97 -10.68 17.51 -0.09
C LEU A 97 -11.41 18.03 -1.33
N ASP A 98 -12.74 18.10 -1.28
CA ASP A 98 -13.54 18.72 -2.34
C ASP A 98 -13.11 20.19 -2.58
#